data_AF-X1UD75-F1
#
_entry.id   AF-X1UD75-F1
#
_cell.length_a   1.000
_cell.length_b   1.000
_cell.length_c   1.000
_cell.angle_alpha   90.00
_cell.angle_beta   90.00
_cell.angle_gamma   90.00
#
_symmetry.space_group_name_H-M   'P 1'
#
loop_
_entity.id
_entity.type
_entity.pdbx_description
1 polymer ?
#
loop_
_entity_poly.entity_id
_entity_poly.type
_entity_poly.pdbx_seq_one_letter_code
_entity_poly.pdbx_strand_id
1 'polypeptide(L)'
;MDPEMLRQGAIDGALSALGDPHTIYIDPETYSLGIDIVTGQFEGIGARVEQDPVSSEIVIVAPFRDSPADKAGIRAGDVVVTVDGESTAGWTVGQAVRVIRGPQGTEVTLGVVHENGDSEDITITRGVITVPTVFTHEVDDADGNLVNDIAYVELQQMTEE
;
A
#
# COMPACT_ATOMS: atom_id res chain seq x y z
N MET A 1 21.14 -18.50 20.43
CA MET A 1 20.19 -18.98 19.40
C MET A 1 18.87 -18.32 19.69
N ASP A 2 18.44 -17.48 18.77
CA ASP A 2 17.23 -16.68 18.89
C ASP A 2 15.99 -17.60 18.86
N PRO A 3 15.14 -17.60 19.91
CA PRO A 3 13.97 -18.48 20.00
C PRO A 3 13.01 -18.34 18.82
N GLU A 4 12.89 -17.13 18.27
CA GLU A 4 12.07 -16.81 17.10
C GLU A 4 12.57 -17.55 15.85
N MET A 5 13.89 -17.54 15.62
CA MET A 5 14.51 -18.23 14.47
C MET A 5 14.32 -19.75 14.55
N LEU A 6 14.42 -20.34 15.75
CA LEU A 6 14.18 -21.76 15.96
C LEU A 6 12.73 -22.14 15.68
N ARG A 7 11.78 -21.29 16.09
CA ARG A 7 10.35 -21.50 15.82
C ARG A 7 10.05 -21.40 14.33
N GLN A 8 10.58 -20.38 13.65
CA GLN A 8 10.37 -20.19 12.21
C GLN A 8 10.94 -21.36 11.40
N GLY A 9 12.17 -21.79 11.70
CA GLY A 9 12.77 -22.94 11.01
C GLY A 9 12.01 -24.26 11.21
N ALA A 10 11.37 -24.46 12.36
CA ALA A 10 10.52 -25.63 12.59
C ALA A 10 9.23 -25.60 11.75
N ILE A 11 8.63 -24.42 11.59
CA ILE A 11 7.44 -24.21 10.77
C ILE A 11 7.78 -24.41 9.28
N ASP A 12 8.86 -23.79 8.80
CA ASP A 12 9.28 -23.90 7.40
C ASP A 12 9.62 -25.36 7.02
N GLY A 13 10.23 -26.10 7.96
CA GLY A 13 10.49 -27.53 7.79
C GLY A 13 9.22 -28.39 7.73
N ALA A 14 8.22 -28.09 8.56
CA ALA A 14 6.93 -28.78 8.54
C ALA A 14 6.15 -28.49 7.26
N LEU A 15 6.16 -27.24 6.78
CA LEU A 15 5.53 -26.83 5.52
C LEU A 15 6.19 -27.45 4.30
N SER A 16 7.52 -27.48 4.29
CA SER A 16 8.29 -28.13 3.21
C SER A 16 7.95 -29.62 3.10
N ALA A 17 7.63 -30.28 4.21
CA ALA A 17 7.24 -31.69 4.24
C ALA A 17 5.82 -31.96 3.69
N LEU A 18 4.93 -30.95 3.67
CA LEU A 18 3.59 -31.06 3.08
C LEU A 18 3.63 -31.15 1.55
N GLY A 19 4.67 -30.60 0.91
CA GLY A 19 4.82 -30.63 -0.55
C GLY A 19 3.74 -29.88 -1.32
N ASP A 20 2.92 -29.09 -0.62
CA ASP A 20 1.84 -28.30 -1.19
C ASP A 20 2.31 -26.84 -1.39
N PRO A 21 2.42 -26.36 -2.64
CA PRO A 21 2.95 -25.02 -2.94
C PRO A 21 2.00 -23.89 -2.55
N HIS A 22 0.77 -24.20 -2.12
CA HIS A 22 -0.23 -23.22 -1.70
C HIS A 22 -0.31 -23.08 -0.18
N THR A 23 0.41 -23.92 0.57
CA THR A 23 0.41 -23.88 2.03
C THR A 23 1.55 -22.97 2.50
N ILE A 24 1.18 -21.81 3.05
CA ILE A 24 2.11 -20.88 3.68
C ILE A 24 1.75 -20.69 5.15
N TYR A 25 2.76 -20.51 6.01
CA TYR A 25 2.53 -19.99 7.34
C TYR A 25 2.52 -18.47 7.27
N ILE A 26 1.45 -17.88 7.78
CA ILE A 26 1.32 -16.44 7.90
C ILE A 26 1.61 -16.11 9.37
N ASP A 27 2.71 -15.42 9.63
CA ASP A 27 3.04 -14.94 10.97
C ASP A 27 2.02 -13.87 11.42
N PRO A 28 1.93 -13.56 12.73
CA PRO A 28 0.93 -12.63 13.25
C PRO A 28 0.96 -11.22 12.63
N GLU A 29 2.14 -10.71 12.26
CA GLU A 29 2.29 -9.38 11.67
C GLU A 29 1.78 -9.38 10.23
N THR A 30 2.20 -10.36 9.43
CA THR A 30 1.70 -10.57 8.06
C THR A 30 0.20 -10.87 8.04
N TYR A 31 -0.32 -11.59 9.05
CA TYR A 31 -1.73 -11.92 9.18
C TYR A 31 -2.58 -10.66 9.42
N SER A 32 -2.12 -9.75 10.28
CA SER A 32 -2.79 -8.46 10.48
C SER A 32 -2.83 -7.66 9.19
N LEU A 33 -1.70 -7.56 8.48
CA LEU A 33 -1.63 -6.86 7.19
C LEU A 33 -2.54 -7.48 6.12
N GLY A 34 -2.76 -8.80 6.17
CA GLY A 34 -3.62 -9.55 5.27
C GLY A 34 -5.11 -9.42 5.58
N ILE A 35 -5.51 -9.39 6.86
CA ILE A 35 -6.91 -9.15 7.25
C ILE A 35 -7.37 -7.75 6.82
N ASP A 36 -6.50 -6.75 6.90
CA ASP A 36 -6.80 -5.39 6.44
C ASP A 36 -7.17 -5.38 4.95
N ILE A 37 -6.55 -6.24 4.13
CA ILE A 37 -6.90 -6.43 2.71
C ILE A 37 -8.32 -6.99 2.56
N VAL A 38 -8.70 -7.94 3.41
CA VAL A 38 -10.02 -8.59 3.39
C VAL A 38 -11.12 -7.63 3.84
N THR A 39 -10.86 -6.79 4.83
CA THR A 39 -11.86 -5.87 5.40
C THR A 39 -11.98 -4.53 4.67
N GLY A 40 -11.05 -4.23 3.75
CA GLY A 40 -11.02 -2.98 2.98
C GLY A 40 -10.67 -1.74 3.81
N GLN A 41 -10.28 -1.92 5.08
CA GLN A 41 -9.80 -0.85 5.96
C GLN A 41 -8.31 -1.07 6.23
N PHE A 42 -7.51 -0.06 5.88
CA PHE A 42 -6.07 -0.09 6.07
C PHE A 42 -5.64 1.07 6.94
N GLU A 43 -4.70 0.85 7.87
CA GLU A 43 -4.04 1.96 8.57
C GLU A 43 -2.68 2.27 7.93
N GLY A 44 -2.45 3.54 7.61
CA GLY A 44 -1.22 4.00 6.98
C GLY A 44 -1.37 5.37 6.34
N ILE A 45 -0.57 5.63 5.31
CA ILE A 45 -0.60 6.92 4.60
C ILE A 45 -1.59 6.95 3.43
N GLY A 46 -1.99 5.77 2.92
CA GLY A 46 -2.90 5.65 1.78
C GLY A 46 -2.28 5.99 0.44
N ALA A 47 -1.22 5.28 0.06
CA ALA A 47 -0.62 5.37 -1.27
C ALA A 47 -0.32 3.98 -1.84
N ARG A 48 -0.38 3.87 -3.18
CA ARG A 48 0.10 2.71 -3.92
C ARG A 48 1.57 2.92 -4.28
N VAL A 49 2.39 1.93 -3.93
CA VAL A 49 3.83 1.94 -4.22
C VAL A 49 4.21 0.73 -5.06
N GLU A 50 5.18 0.93 -5.93
CA GLU A 50 5.79 -0.11 -6.76
C GLU A 50 7.31 0.04 -6.70
N GLN A 51 8.01 -0.99 -7.18
CA GLN A 51 9.45 -0.91 -7.37
C GLN A 51 9.75 -0.66 -8.84
N ASP A 52 10.53 0.37 -9.13
CA ASP A 52 10.94 0.67 -10.50
C ASP A 52 11.77 -0.50 -11.06
N PRO A 53 11.43 -1.04 -12.24
CA PRO A 53 12.11 -2.21 -12.79
C PRO A 53 13.54 -1.93 -13.27
N VAL A 54 13.92 -0.66 -13.43
CA VAL A 54 15.23 -0.23 -13.93
C VAL A 54 16.13 0.23 -12.78
N SER A 55 15.67 1.15 -11.94
CA SER A 55 16.44 1.71 -10.83
C SER A 55 16.32 0.90 -9.53
N SER A 56 15.32 0.01 -9.44
CA SER A 56 14.99 -0.73 -8.20
C SER A 56 14.57 0.15 -7.02
N GLU A 57 14.25 1.43 -7.27
CA GLU A 57 13.78 2.37 -6.26
C GLU A 57 12.29 2.18 -5.97
N ILE A 58 11.85 2.65 -4.81
CA ILE A 58 10.44 2.62 -4.44
C ILE A 58 9.77 3.88 -5.00
N VAL A 59 8.77 3.68 -5.86
CA VAL A 59 8.05 4.76 -6.54
C VAL A 59 6.60 4.74 -6.11
N ILE A 60 6.05 5.92 -5.85
CA ILE A 60 4.64 6.13 -5.56
C ILE A 60 3.90 6.17 -6.90
N VAL A 61 3.07 5.16 -7.15
CA VAL A 61 2.23 5.11 -8.35
C VAL A 61 1.14 6.16 -8.27
N ALA A 62 0.42 6.21 -7.14
CA ALA A 62 -0.58 7.22 -6.86
C ALA A 62 -0.97 7.20 -5.36
N PRO A 63 -1.19 8.37 -4.74
CA PRO A 63 -1.93 8.44 -3.49
C PRO A 63 -3.41 8.11 -3.72
N PHE A 64 -4.08 7.53 -2.73
CA PHE A 64 -5.54 7.40 -2.77
C PHE A 64 -6.17 8.77 -2.52
N ARG A 65 -7.25 9.09 -3.24
CA ARG A 65 -7.97 10.36 -3.06
C ARG A 65 -8.42 10.53 -1.61
N ASP A 66 -8.29 11.75 -1.08
CA ASP A 66 -8.65 12.13 0.29
C ASP A 66 -7.86 11.41 1.41
N SER A 67 -6.84 10.64 1.05
CA SER A 67 -5.92 9.99 2.00
C SER A 67 -5.00 11.00 2.70
N PRO A 68 -4.36 10.60 3.81
CA PRO A 68 -3.30 11.38 4.42
C PRO A 68 -2.16 11.74 3.45
N ALA A 69 -1.73 10.83 2.58
CA ALA A 69 -0.69 11.08 1.59
C ALA A 69 -1.10 12.15 0.58
N ASP A 70 -2.32 12.05 0.04
CA ASP A 70 -2.89 13.03 -0.90
C ASP A 70 -2.94 14.44 -0.27
N LYS A 71 -3.40 14.52 0.98
CA LYS A 71 -3.47 15.78 1.75
C LYS A 71 -2.10 16.34 2.12
N ALA A 72 -1.10 15.48 2.27
CA ALA A 72 0.27 15.86 2.59
C ALA A 72 1.08 16.34 1.37
N GLY A 73 0.52 16.21 0.15
CA GLY A 73 1.15 16.71 -1.07
C GLY A 73 2.02 15.68 -1.80
N ILE A 74 1.92 14.41 -1.44
CA ILE A 74 2.50 13.29 -2.19
C ILE A 74 1.86 13.22 -3.59
N ARG A 75 2.66 12.93 -4.61
CA ARG A 75 2.23 12.91 -6.01
C ARG A 75 2.52 11.55 -6.64
N ALA A 76 1.80 11.28 -7.72
CA ALA A 76 2.14 10.17 -8.60
C ALA A 76 3.53 10.42 -9.23
N GLY A 77 4.36 9.38 -9.30
CA GLY A 77 5.73 9.45 -9.82
C GLY A 77 6.78 9.79 -8.77
N ASP A 78 6.40 10.11 -7.53
CA ASP A 78 7.38 10.43 -6.48
C ASP A 78 8.24 9.23 -6.13
N VAL A 79 9.56 9.42 -6.08
CA VAL A 79 10.51 8.40 -5.66
C VAL A 79 10.78 8.55 -4.16
N VAL A 80 10.51 7.52 -3.37
CA VAL A 80 10.76 7.53 -1.93
C VAL A 80 12.22 7.15 -1.68
N VAL A 81 13.02 8.12 -1.24
CA VAL A 81 14.47 7.95 -0.98
C VAL A 81 14.79 7.68 0.48
N THR A 82 13.95 8.17 1.40
CA THR A 82 14.07 7.92 2.84
C THR A 82 12.71 7.74 3.50
N VAL A 83 12.67 6.95 4.58
CA VAL A 83 11.53 6.82 5.49
C VAL A 83 12.06 6.99 6.92
N ASP A 84 11.54 7.98 7.64
CA ASP A 84 12.00 8.36 8.99
C ASP A 84 13.53 8.57 9.10
N GLY A 85 14.13 9.07 8.01
CA GLY A 85 15.57 9.29 7.88
C GLY A 85 16.39 8.05 7.51
N GLU A 86 15.78 6.87 7.41
CA GLU A 86 16.44 5.66 6.91
C GLU A 86 16.36 5.59 5.39
N SER A 87 17.48 5.30 4.73
CA SER A 87 17.50 5.17 3.26
C SER A 87 16.71 3.93 2.81
N THR A 88 15.88 4.11 1.79
CA THR A 88 15.12 3.05 1.13
C THR A 88 15.94 2.28 0.08
N ALA A 89 17.22 2.64 -0.12
CA ALA A 89 18.06 2.03 -1.14
C ALA A 89 18.19 0.51 -0.93
N GLY A 90 17.80 -0.26 -1.94
CA GLY A 90 17.82 -1.73 -1.89
C GLY A 90 16.67 -2.36 -1.11
N TRP A 91 15.68 -1.57 -0.65
CA TRP A 91 14.47 -2.12 -0.06
C TRP A 91 13.61 -2.79 -1.13
N THR A 92 12.91 -3.83 -0.73
CA THR A 92 11.78 -4.39 -1.48
C THR A 92 10.50 -3.59 -1.21
N VAL A 93 9.53 -3.67 -2.11
CA VAL A 93 8.18 -3.09 -1.90
C VAL A 93 7.61 -3.52 -0.55
N GLY A 94 7.73 -4.80 -0.20
CA GLY A 94 7.23 -5.33 1.07
C GLY A 94 7.91 -4.70 2.30
N GLN A 95 9.21 -4.42 2.24
CA GLN A 95 9.91 -3.70 3.32
C GLN A 95 9.40 -2.27 3.45
N ALA A 96 9.29 -1.54 2.34
CA ALA A 96 8.77 -0.17 2.35
C ALA A 96 7.35 -0.12 2.93
N VAL A 97 6.47 -1.02 2.48
CA VAL A 97 5.08 -1.10 2.97
C VAL A 97 5.04 -1.36 4.48
N ARG A 98 5.87 -2.25 5.02
CA ARG A 98 5.90 -2.55 6.46
C ARG A 98 6.29 -1.34 7.31
N VAL A 99 7.26 -0.53 6.88
CA VAL A 99 7.73 0.64 7.64
C VAL A 99 6.77 1.83 7.48
N ILE A 100 6.24 2.03 6.28
CA ILE A 100 5.32 3.13 5.98
C ILE A 100 3.96 2.90 6.64
N ARG A 101 3.49 1.65 6.71
CA ARG A 101 2.29 1.30 7.49
C ARG A 101 2.57 1.45 8.98
N GLY A 102 1.50 1.65 9.73
CA GLY A 102 1.57 1.81 11.17
C GLY A 102 0.25 2.33 11.74
N PRO A 103 0.13 2.38 13.06
CA PRO A 103 -1.13 2.72 13.72
C PRO A 103 -1.63 4.12 13.37
N GLN A 104 -2.95 4.28 13.28
CA GLN A 104 -3.59 5.58 13.11
C GLN A 104 -3.07 6.59 14.16
N GLY A 105 -2.82 7.82 13.71
CA GLY A 105 -2.38 8.93 14.56
C GLY A 105 -0.88 8.97 14.82
N THR A 106 -0.12 7.95 14.41
CA THR A 106 1.35 8.02 14.38
C THR A 106 1.82 8.78 13.13
N GLU A 107 3.04 9.32 13.17
CA GLU A 107 3.62 10.08 12.06
C GLU A 107 4.71 9.27 11.36
N VAL A 108 4.90 9.54 10.07
CA VAL A 108 6.02 9.06 9.25
C VAL A 108 6.52 10.20 8.40
N THR A 109 7.84 10.33 8.28
CA THR A 109 8.45 11.32 7.38
C THR A 109 9.01 10.60 6.16
N LEU A 110 8.52 10.95 4.98
CA LEU A 110 9.04 10.44 3.71
C LEU A 110 9.92 11.49 3.08
N GLY A 111 11.18 11.17 2.79
CA GLY A 111 11.97 11.94 1.83
C GLY A 111 11.59 11.49 0.43
N VAL A 112 11.04 12.42 -0.35
CA VAL A 112 10.60 12.15 -1.73
C VAL A 112 11.39 12.99 -2.73
N VAL A 113 11.59 12.43 -3.92
CA VAL A 113 12.07 13.15 -5.09
C VAL A 113 10.96 13.16 -6.13
N HIS A 114 10.51 14.35 -6.49
CA HIS A 114 9.50 14.55 -7.52
C HIS A 114 10.08 14.34 -8.92
N GLU A 115 9.22 14.09 -9.91
CA GLU A 115 9.64 13.93 -11.32
C GLU A 115 10.37 15.16 -11.90
N ASN A 116 10.12 16.35 -11.35
CA ASN A 116 10.81 17.58 -11.75
C ASN A 116 12.22 17.73 -11.14
N GLY A 117 12.63 16.79 -10.29
CA GLY A 117 13.92 16.77 -9.61
C GLY A 117 13.97 17.51 -8.27
N ASP A 118 12.86 18.12 -7.83
CA ASP A 118 12.77 18.70 -6.50
C ASP A 118 12.72 17.58 -5.44
N SER A 119 13.31 17.84 -4.28
CA SER A 119 13.25 16.91 -3.14
C SER A 119 12.76 17.62 -1.90
N GLU A 120 11.89 16.96 -1.16
CA GLU A 120 11.37 17.45 0.12
C GLU A 120 11.08 16.30 1.08
N ASP A 121 11.13 16.62 2.38
CA ASP A 121 10.71 15.72 3.44
C ASP A 121 9.25 16.04 3.81
N ILE A 122 8.37 15.06 3.63
CA ILE A 122 6.93 15.19 3.87
C ILE A 122 6.57 14.35 5.09
N THR A 123 6.18 15.02 6.18
CA THR A 123 5.63 14.35 7.36
C THR A 123 4.13 14.11 7.18
N ILE A 124 3.72 12.85 7.34
CA ILE A 124 2.36 12.38 7.13
C ILE A 124 1.86 11.72 8.41
N THR A 125 0.72 12.17 8.92
CA THR A 125 0.02 11.47 10.02
C THR A 125 -0.78 10.30 9.45
N ARG A 126 -0.48 9.08 9.90
CA ARG A 126 -1.16 7.86 9.47
C ARG A 126 -2.64 7.91 9.85
N GLY A 127 -3.49 7.42 8.96
CA GLY A 127 -4.94 7.40 9.11
C GLY A 127 -5.55 6.08 8.64
N VAL A 128 -6.83 5.90 8.93
CA VAL A 128 -7.64 4.85 8.34
C VAL A 128 -7.93 5.22 6.88
N ILE A 129 -7.56 4.34 5.97
CA ILE A 129 -7.76 4.45 4.54
C ILE A 129 -8.93 3.55 4.19
N THR A 130 -10.02 4.18 3.78
CA THR A 130 -11.15 3.48 3.16
C THR A 130 -10.91 3.53 1.67
N VAL A 131 -10.62 2.38 1.05
CA VAL A 131 -10.58 2.30 -0.41
C VAL A 131 -12.03 2.14 -0.87
N PRO A 132 -12.66 3.14 -1.51
CA PRO A 132 -13.99 2.95 -2.07
C PRO A 132 -13.90 1.86 -3.14
N THR A 133 -14.59 0.74 -2.92
CA THR A 133 -14.64 -0.41 -3.84
C THR A 133 -15.55 -0.17 -5.04
N VAL A 134 -16.36 0.90 -5.00
CA VAL A 134 -17.34 1.24 -6.03
C VAL A 134 -17.23 2.73 -6.36
N PHE A 135 -16.84 3.03 -7.59
CA PHE A 135 -17.01 4.36 -8.17
C PHE A 135 -18.26 4.32 -9.07
N THR A 136 -19.27 5.12 -8.77
CA THR A 136 -20.36 5.41 -9.69
C THR A 136 -20.00 6.67 -10.47
N HIS A 137 -19.82 6.56 -11.78
CA HIS A 137 -19.75 7.74 -12.65
C HIS A 137 -21.15 8.03 -13.20
N GLU A 138 -21.58 9.28 -13.10
CA GLU A 138 -22.71 9.77 -13.90
C GLU A 138 -22.25 9.80 -15.37
N VAL A 139 -22.99 9.14 -16.26
CA VAL A 139 -22.64 9.06 -17.68
C VAL A 139 -23.50 10.05 -18.43
N ASP A 140 -22.86 10.99 -19.16
CA ASP A 140 -23.55 11.87 -20.09
C ASP A 140 -23.65 11.20 -21.48
N ASP A 141 -24.75 11.43 -22.20
CA ASP A 141 -24.88 11.03 -23.61
C ASP A 141 -24.02 11.92 -24.53
N ALA A 142 -23.99 11.59 -25.82
CA ALA A 142 -23.23 12.35 -26.82
C ALA A 142 -23.69 13.82 -26.98
N ASP A 143 -24.85 14.17 -26.42
CA ASP A 143 -25.45 15.50 -26.44
C ASP A 143 -25.31 16.23 -25.08
N GLY A 144 -24.65 15.60 -24.09
CA GLY A 144 -24.37 16.17 -22.77
C GLY A 144 -25.53 16.06 -21.77
N ASN A 145 -26.49 15.15 -21.98
CA ASN A 145 -27.56 14.88 -21.03
C ASN A 145 -27.19 13.72 -20.09
N LEU A 146 -27.49 13.87 -18.80
CA LEU A 146 -27.38 12.83 -17.79
C LEU A 146 -28.21 11.59 -18.17
N VAL A 147 -27.51 10.47 -18.38
CA VAL A 147 -28.12 9.16 -18.65
C VAL A 147 -28.40 8.45 -17.33
N ASN A 148 -29.65 8.54 -16.87
CA ASN A 148 -30.08 7.94 -15.59
C ASN A 148 -30.28 6.40 -15.65
N ASP A 149 -30.19 5.79 -16.83
CA ASP A 149 -30.46 4.37 -17.07
C ASP A 149 -29.19 3.52 -17.27
N ILE A 150 -27.99 4.09 -17.11
CA ILE A 150 -26.71 3.36 -17.24
C ILE A 150 -25.85 3.64 -16.02
N ALA A 151 -25.57 2.60 -15.23
CA ALA A 151 -24.59 2.64 -14.15
C ALA A 151 -23.25 2.06 -14.64
N TYR A 152 -22.22 2.90 -14.71
CA TYR A 152 -20.84 2.42 -14.89
C TYR A 152 -20.28 2.02 -13.53
N VAL A 153 -19.98 0.74 -13.37
CA VAL A 153 -19.36 0.19 -12.16
C VAL A 153 -17.97 -0.33 -12.54
N GLU A 154 -16.94 0.37 -12.08
CA GLU A 154 -15.56 -0.13 -12.16
C GLU A 154 -15.21 -0.84 -10.84
N LEU A 155 -14.96 -2.15 -10.92
CA LEU A 155 -14.51 -2.97 -9.80
C LEU A 155 -13.00 -3.14 -9.87
N GLN A 156 -12.27 -2.46 -8.98
CA GLN A 156 -10.80 -2.61 -8.90
C GLN A 156 -10.38 -3.81 -8.04
N GLN A 157 -11.22 -4.24 -7.09
CA GLN A 157 -11.00 -5.42 -6.25
C GLN A 157 -12.32 -5.93 -5.66
N MET A 158 -12.43 -7.23 -5.38
CA MET A 158 -13.58 -7.85 -4.71
C MET A 158 -13.21 -8.20 -3.27
N THR A 159 -14.07 -7.84 -2.31
CA THR A 159 -14.02 -8.24 -0.90
C THR A 159 -15.41 -8.75 -0.49
N GLU A 160 -15.48 -9.76 0.38
CA GLU A 160 -16.74 -10.32 0.89
C GLU A 160 -17.18 -9.61 2.19
N GLU A 161 -18.49 -9.41 2.35
CA GLU A 161 -19.16 -8.84 3.54
C GLU A 161 -19.10 -9.75 4.78
#